data_AF-A0A267G9A0-F1
#
_entry.id   AF-A0A267G9A0-F1
#
_cell.length_a   1.000
_cell.length_b   1.000
_cell.length_c   1.000
_cell.angle_alpha   90.00
_cell.angle_beta   90.00
_cell.angle_gamma   90.00
#
_symmetry.space_group_name_H-M   'P 1'
#
loop_
_entity.id
_entity.type
_entity.pdbx_description
1 polymer ?
#
loop_
_entity_poly.entity_id
_entity_poly.type
_entity_poly.pdbx_seq_one_letter_code
_entity_poly.pdbx_strand_id
1 'polypeptide(L)'
;MENAYSQAGNKAFFNPFADPKLMDRIQKSPKLRSYLSDPDFRLKLQMMQQDPSKLGQFIQDPRVMACVSELLGVNLDDAMNGAGGDAQDDKMETDAAASPPPPPKEEPKPSASADQSLTEEEKKANALKEQGNSAYKAKQFDQAIELYKQAMELAPTNVSLYTNTAAVRFEQQRYEDCIAECQKGIEIGRENNADFKLIAKALARIANANVKLGNLREAKRYFDKSLSEHRAPDVIKRAQEIERQLKQLEEQAYINPELAEEEKAKGNEQFSNGKFPDAIRHYSEAIRRNPDDPRLYSNRAACYTKLMEFNMALKDCDTCIKKDPKFIKGYLRKGACLMAMKENVKAAEAYRKALEIDENCQEAKEGYMQAELGTNDEQRRQAALNDPEVQDILSDPAMQMILGQMQKDPKAVAEHLQNPQVRTKLQKLIDAGIVGLHRG
;
A
#
# COMPACT_ATOMS: atom_id res chain seq x y z
N MET A 1 -13.71 -16.00 -27.38
CA MET A 1 -12.96 -15.97 -26.11
C MET A 1 -11.69 -15.17 -26.36
N GLU A 2 -11.75 -13.87 -26.09
CA GLU A 2 -10.61 -13.01 -25.79
C GLU A 2 -11.18 -11.63 -25.40
N ASN A 3 -10.48 -10.94 -24.51
CA ASN A 3 -10.79 -9.64 -23.90
C ASN A 3 -11.77 -9.60 -22.72
N ALA A 4 -11.49 -10.44 -21.71
CA ALA A 4 -11.68 -10.05 -20.32
C ALA A 4 -10.28 -9.74 -19.77
N TYR A 5 -9.80 -8.48 -19.83
CA TYR A 5 -8.75 -7.90 -18.95
C TYR A 5 -8.30 -6.47 -19.34
N SER A 6 -8.85 -5.83 -20.39
CA SER A 6 -8.45 -4.47 -20.80
C SER A 6 -9.45 -3.35 -20.44
N GLN A 7 -9.99 -3.34 -19.22
CA GLN A 7 -10.67 -2.15 -18.65
C GLN A 7 -10.37 -1.99 -17.15
N ALA A 8 -9.09 -1.96 -16.80
CA ALA A 8 -8.62 -1.56 -15.46
C ALA A 8 -8.01 -0.14 -15.47
N GLY A 9 -8.61 0.77 -16.25
CA GLY A 9 -8.33 2.21 -16.23
C GLY A 9 -9.65 2.95 -16.39
N ASN A 10 -9.95 3.87 -15.46
CA ASN A 10 -11.23 4.57 -15.28
C ASN A 10 -12.41 3.72 -14.76
N LYS A 11 -12.29 3.17 -13.54
CA LYS A 11 -13.50 3.08 -12.69
C LYS A 11 -13.84 4.49 -12.25
N ALA A 12 -14.73 5.16 -12.98
CA ALA A 12 -15.47 6.27 -12.43
C ALA A 12 -16.03 5.78 -11.08
N PHE A 13 -15.65 6.45 -9.99
CA PHE A 13 -16.26 6.21 -8.69
C PHE A 13 -17.78 6.27 -8.91
N PHE A 14 -18.48 5.18 -8.61
CA PHE A 14 -19.93 5.15 -8.68
C PHE A 14 -20.44 6.22 -7.72
N ASN A 15 -20.95 7.34 -8.25
CA ASN A 15 -21.43 8.43 -7.42
C ASN A 15 -22.87 8.11 -6.99
N PRO A 16 -23.14 7.85 -5.70
CA PRO A 16 -24.46 7.49 -5.21
C PRO A 16 -25.47 8.64 -5.23
N PHE A 17 -25.03 9.89 -5.47
CA PHE A 17 -25.86 11.09 -5.44
C PHE A 17 -26.53 11.41 -6.78
N ALA A 18 -26.18 10.71 -7.85
CA ALA A 18 -26.85 10.80 -9.15
C ALA A 18 -28.16 9.96 -9.22
N ASP A 19 -28.53 9.26 -8.14
CA ASP A 19 -29.71 8.41 -8.08
C ASP A 19 -31.01 9.26 -8.04
N PRO A 20 -31.96 9.08 -8.99
CA PRO A 20 -33.25 9.77 -8.97
C PRO A 20 -34.08 9.52 -7.71
N LYS A 21 -33.80 8.42 -6.99
CA LYS A 21 -34.48 8.04 -5.72
C LYS A 21 -33.68 8.42 -4.47
N LEU A 22 -32.65 9.25 -4.62
CA LEU A 22 -31.79 9.71 -3.52
C LEU A 22 -32.59 10.29 -2.34
N MET A 23 -33.55 11.19 -2.64
CA MET A 23 -34.35 11.84 -1.58
C MET A 23 -35.24 10.85 -0.83
N ASP A 24 -35.82 9.87 -1.54
CA ASP A 24 -36.62 8.80 -0.92
C ASP A 24 -35.76 7.93 0.01
N ARG A 25 -34.50 7.64 -0.37
CA ARG A 25 -33.57 6.87 0.47
C ARG A 25 -33.14 7.65 1.72
N ILE A 26 -32.84 8.94 1.57
CA ILE A 26 -32.50 9.83 2.69
C ILE A 26 -33.67 9.93 3.68
N GLN A 27 -34.90 10.05 3.18
CA GLN A 27 -36.09 10.15 4.04
C GLN A 27 -36.43 8.85 4.79
N LYS A 28 -36.05 7.69 4.23
CA LYS A 28 -36.23 6.38 4.87
C LYS A 28 -35.21 6.09 5.97
N SER A 29 -34.03 6.73 5.93
CA SER A 29 -33.01 6.58 6.99
C SER A 29 -33.26 7.59 8.12
N PRO A 30 -33.59 7.15 9.34
CA PRO A 30 -33.82 8.07 10.47
C PRO A 30 -32.60 8.96 10.79
N LYS A 31 -31.38 8.43 10.55
CA LYS A 31 -30.11 9.13 10.76
C LYS A 31 -29.92 10.25 9.72
N LEU A 32 -30.07 9.95 8.44
CA LEU A 32 -29.87 10.95 7.38
C LEU A 32 -30.99 12.00 7.33
N ARG A 33 -32.23 11.61 7.68
CA ARG A 33 -33.35 12.54 7.80
C ARG A 33 -33.08 13.66 8.81
N SER A 34 -32.34 13.37 9.88
CA SER A 34 -31.96 14.39 10.87
C SER A 34 -31.03 15.46 10.31
N TYR A 35 -30.22 15.14 9.29
CA TYR A 35 -29.31 16.09 8.65
C TYR A 35 -30.01 17.02 7.64
N LEU A 36 -31.20 16.67 7.16
CA LEU A 36 -31.99 17.53 6.26
C LEU A 36 -32.51 18.80 6.94
N SER A 37 -32.54 18.87 8.27
CA SER A 37 -32.87 20.10 8.99
C SER A 37 -31.76 21.16 8.88
N ASP A 38 -30.53 20.72 8.56
CA ASP A 38 -29.38 21.59 8.44
C ASP A 38 -29.33 22.25 7.04
N PRO A 39 -29.33 23.59 6.95
CA PRO A 39 -29.28 24.31 5.68
C PRO A 39 -27.96 24.12 4.91
N ASP A 40 -26.82 23.95 5.60
CA ASP A 40 -25.51 23.76 4.98
C ASP A 40 -25.41 22.37 4.34
N PHE A 41 -25.90 21.33 5.03
CA PHE A 41 -25.95 19.98 4.47
C PHE A 41 -26.85 19.90 3.24
N ARG A 42 -28.00 20.57 3.25
CA ARG A 42 -28.91 20.63 2.08
C ARG A 42 -28.26 21.29 0.88
N LEU A 43 -27.51 22.37 1.09
CA LEU A 43 -26.79 23.05 0.02
C LEU A 43 -25.73 22.14 -0.61
N LYS A 44 -24.92 21.47 0.22
CA LYS A 44 -23.92 20.50 -0.24
C LYS A 44 -24.55 19.35 -1.02
N LEU A 45 -25.68 18.81 -0.54
CA LEU A 45 -26.42 17.75 -1.21
C LEU A 45 -26.92 18.20 -2.59
N GLN A 46 -27.45 19.42 -2.70
CA GLN A 46 -27.90 20.00 -3.97
C GLN A 46 -26.73 20.21 -4.94
N MET A 47 -25.58 20.68 -4.45
CA MET A 47 -24.37 20.84 -5.28
C MET A 47 -23.84 19.51 -5.79
N MET A 48 -23.91 18.43 -5.00
CA MET A 48 -23.51 17.07 -5.40
C MET A 48 -24.51 16.40 -6.35
N GLN A 49 -25.81 16.73 -6.25
CA GLN A 49 -26.82 16.31 -7.22
C GLN A 49 -26.65 16.99 -8.58
N GLN A 50 -26.26 18.26 -8.60
CA GLN A 50 -26.00 19.02 -9.83
C GLN A 50 -24.66 18.64 -10.47
N ASP A 51 -23.63 18.43 -9.64
CA ASP A 51 -22.30 18.05 -10.09
C ASP A 51 -21.70 16.94 -9.21
N PRO A 52 -21.88 15.68 -9.63
CA PRO A 52 -21.31 14.50 -8.97
C PRO A 52 -19.78 14.55 -8.75
N SER A 53 -19.02 15.35 -9.53
CA SER A 53 -17.56 15.42 -9.36
C SER A 53 -17.13 16.14 -8.07
N LYS A 54 -18.04 16.92 -7.46
CA LYS A 54 -17.79 17.68 -6.23
C LYS A 54 -17.78 16.84 -4.96
N LEU A 55 -18.10 15.54 -5.03
CA LEU A 55 -18.07 14.65 -3.87
C LEU A 55 -16.72 14.71 -3.12
N GLY A 56 -15.60 14.74 -3.85
CA GLY A 56 -14.27 14.83 -3.25
C GLY A 56 -14.04 16.09 -2.41
N GLN A 57 -14.77 17.18 -2.66
CA GLN A 57 -14.67 18.44 -1.91
C GLN A 57 -15.39 18.36 -0.56
N PHE A 58 -16.42 17.50 -0.45
CA PHE A 58 -17.27 17.39 0.73
C PHE A 58 -17.12 16.08 1.49
N ILE A 59 -16.21 15.20 1.04
CA ILE A 59 -15.97 13.87 1.63
C ILE A 59 -15.42 13.94 3.07
N GLN A 60 -14.92 15.10 3.50
CA GLN A 60 -14.48 15.32 4.87
C GLN A 60 -15.64 15.68 5.82
N ASP A 61 -16.82 16.03 5.29
CA ASP A 61 -17.99 16.31 6.11
C ASP A 61 -18.60 14.98 6.61
N PRO A 62 -18.68 14.75 7.93
CA PRO A 62 -19.15 13.49 8.50
C PRO A 62 -20.60 13.17 8.10
N ARG A 63 -21.42 14.19 7.81
CA ARG A 63 -22.80 14.00 7.35
C ARG A 63 -22.86 13.51 5.91
N VAL A 64 -21.95 14.01 5.07
CA VAL A 64 -21.81 13.57 3.67
C VAL A 64 -21.27 12.14 3.61
N MET A 65 -20.29 11.81 4.46
CA MET A 65 -19.77 10.44 4.58
C MET A 65 -20.82 9.45 5.08
N ALA A 66 -21.58 9.81 6.10
CA ALA A 66 -22.70 8.98 6.57
C ALA A 66 -23.73 8.75 5.46
N CYS A 67 -23.98 9.76 4.62
CA CYS A 67 -24.88 9.64 3.47
C CYS A 67 -24.33 8.70 2.39
N VAL A 68 -23.04 8.84 2.03
CA VAL A 68 -22.36 7.92 1.09
C VAL A 68 -22.37 6.48 1.61
N SER A 69 -22.06 6.30 2.89
CA SER A 69 -21.98 5.01 3.58
C SER A 69 -23.32 4.27 3.54
N GLU A 70 -24.40 4.98 3.86
CA GLU A 70 -25.75 4.44 3.82
C GLU A 70 -26.21 4.12 2.38
N LEU A 71 -25.91 5.02 1.42
CA LEU A 71 -26.33 4.85 0.03
C LEU A 71 -25.58 3.76 -0.72
N LEU A 72 -24.32 3.52 -0.36
CA LEU A 72 -23.51 2.43 -0.90
C LEU A 72 -23.65 1.13 -0.09
N GLY A 73 -24.30 1.17 1.08
CA GLY A 73 -24.44 0.02 1.98
C GLY A 73 -23.10 -0.46 2.55
N VAL A 74 -22.13 0.44 2.71
CA VAL A 74 -20.77 0.13 3.19
C VAL A 74 -20.46 1.02 4.38
N ASN A 75 -20.19 0.44 5.56
CA ASN A 75 -19.67 1.21 6.70
C ASN A 75 -18.26 1.71 6.39
N LEU A 76 -18.13 3.01 6.09
CA LEU A 76 -16.88 3.65 5.66
C LEU A 76 -16.08 4.27 6.81
N ASP A 77 -16.57 4.19 8.05
CA ASP A 77 -15.90 4.72 9.25
C ASP A 77 -14.53 4.05 9.50
N ASP A 78 -14.33 2.82 9.02
CA ASP A 78 -13.06 2.08 9.14
C ASP A 78 -11.98 2.52 8.12
N ALA A 79 -12.33 3.29 7.08
CA ALA A 79 -11.41 3.60 5.99
C ALA A 79 -10.58 4.89 6.20
N MET A 80 -10.98 5.77 7.12
CA MET A 80 -10.38 7.11 7.29
C MET A 80 -9.56 7.29 8.58
N ASN A 81 -9.66 6.37 9.56
CA ASN A 81 -8.90 6.44 10.82
C ASN A 81 -7.54 5.71 10.78
N GLY A 82 -7.00 5.47 9.59
CA GLY A 82 -5.79 4.69 9.35
C GLY A 82 -4.48 5.47 9.23
N ALA A 83 -4.36 6.67 9.82
CA ALA A 83 -3.11 7.44 9.79
C ALA A 83 -2.90 8.29 11.05
N GLY A 84 -2.04 7.80 11.97
CA GLY A 84 -1.56 8.57 13.13
C GLY A 84 -1.35 7.68 14.37
N GLY A 85 -0.10 7.31 14.65
CA GLY A 85 0.27 6.51 15.82
C GLY A 85 0.61 7.36 17.06
N ASP A 86 0.26 6.77 18.21
CA ASP A 86 0.81 6.88 19.58
C ASP A 86 1.08 8.24 20.24
N ALA A 87 0.31 8.52 21.32
CA ALA A 87 0.84 8.86 22.66
C ALA A 87 -0.30 8.97 23.71
N GLN A 88 -0.03 8.43 24.91
CA GLN A 88 -0.79 8.60 26.16
C GLN A 88 -0.75 10.05 26.67
N ASP A 89 -1.85 10.57 27.24
CA ASP A 89 -2.00 10.83 28.69
C ASP A 89 -3.26 11.66 29.05
N ASP A 90 -3.97 11.16 30.07
CA ASP A 90 -4.69 11.77 31.20
C ASP A 90 -5.35 13.18 31.17
N LYS A 91 -6.60 13.18 31.70
CA LYS A 91 -7.34 14.22 32.47
C LYS A 91 -7.79 15.48 31.68
N MET A 92 -8.92 16.13 31.92
CA MET A 92 -9.74 16.33 33.14
C MET A 92 -11.18 16.76 32.74
N GLU A 93 -12.15 16.59 33.65
CA GLU A 93 -13.53 17.14 33.57
C GLU A 93 -13.56 18.68 33.47
N THR A 94 -14.60 19.25 32.84
CA THR A 94 -15.54 20.21 33.48
C THR A 94 -16.80 20.46 32.63
N ASP A 95 -17.90 20.68 33.35
CA ASP A 95 -19.31 20.85 32.99
C ASP A 95 -19.68 21.85 31.88
N ALA A 96 -20.76 21.56 31.14
CA ALA A 96 -21.98 22.41 31.14
C ALA A 96 -23.16 21.82 30.34
N ALA A 97 -24.30 21.71 31.04
CA ALA A 97 -25.69 21.90 30.62
C ALA A 97 -26.41 20.87 29.72
N ALA A 98 -27.47 20.31 30.31
CA ALA A 98 -28.35 19.25 29.86
C ALA A 98 -29.32 19.59 28.69
N SER A 99 -29.77 18.54 28.02
CA SER A 99 -31.10 18.43 27.40
C SER A 99 -31.70 17.06 27.78
N PRO A 100 -33.02 16.96 28.02
CA PRO A 100 -33.63 15.77 28.62
C PRO A 100 -33.63 14.57 27.65
N PRO A 101 -33.53 13.33 28.16
CA PRO A 101 -33.55 12.14 27.31
C PRO A 101 -34.95 11.92 26.70
N PRO A 102 -35.06 11.51 25.43
CA PRO A 102 -36.33 11.10 24.85
C PRO A 102 -36.80 9.77 25.50
N PRO A 103 -38.13 9.50 25.53
CA PRO A 103 -38.67 8.33 26.20
C PRO A 103 -38.15 7.04 25.55
N PRO A 104 -38.01 5.94 26.33
CA PRO A 104 -37.46 4.70 25.82
C PRO A 104 -38.30 4.19 24.66
N LYS A 105 -37.66 3.98 23.50
CA LYS A 105 -38.25 3.10 22.48
C LYS A 105 -38.25 1.70 23.06
N GLU A 106 -39.43 1.09 23.14
CA GLU A 106 -39.56 -0.33 23.45
C GLU A 106 -38.70 -1.13 22.45
N GLU A 107 -37.61 -1.70 22.95
CA GLU A 107 -36.91 -2.77 22.27
C GLU A 107 -37.89 -3.92 22.04
N PRO A 108 -37.89 -4.58 20.87
CA PRO A 108 -38.63 -5.82 20.71
C PRO A 108 -38.13 -6.79 21.78
N LYS A 109 -39.05 -7.18 22.67
CA LYS A 109 -38.80 -8.10 23.78
C LYS A 109 -37.85 -9.21 23.34
N PRO A 110 -36.72 -9.43 24.03
CA PRO A 110 -35.95 -10.65 23.87
C PRO A 110 -36.92 -11.81 24.04
N SER A 111 -36.94 -12.74 23.09
CA SER A 111 -37.59 -14.02 23.28
C SER A 111 -37.07 -14.60 24.59
N ALA A 112 -37.98 -14.85 25.53
CA ALA A 112 -37.67 -15.46 26.80
C ALA A 112 -36.89 -16.76 26.60
N SER A 113 -35.58 -16.72 26.78
CA SER A 113 -34.75 -17.90 26.98
C SER A 113 -33.79 -17.64 28.14
N ALA A 114 -34.17 -18.20 29.29
CA ALA A 114 -33.35 -18.53 30.45
C ALA A 114 -32.47 -17.42 31.07
N ASP A 115 -32.98 -16.83 32.13
CA ASP A 115 -32.18 -16.31 33.24
C ASP A 115 -31.40 -17.48 33.86
N GLN A 116 -30.15 -17.70 33.44
CA GLN A 116 -29.23 -18.65 34.09
C GLN A 116 -28.43 -17.89 35.15
N SER A 117 -28.94 -17.90 36.39
CA SER A 117 -28.12 -17.54 37.54
C SER A 117 -26.90 -18.48 37.61
N LEU A 118 -25.69 -17.95 37.48
CA LEU A 118 -24.45 -18.71 37.65
C LEU A 118 -24.50 -19.53 38.94
N THR A 119 -24.13 -20.81 38.85
CA THR A 119 -24.03 -21.69 40.01
C THR A 119 -23.00 -21.16 41.02
N GLU A 120 -23.12 -21.55 42.29
CA GLU A 120 -22.14 -21.15 43.31
C GLU A 120 -20.72 -21.68 42.97
N GLU A 121 -20.62 -22.81 42.29
CA GLU A 121 -19.36 -23.36 41.78
C GLU A 121 -18.76 -22.49 40.66
N GLU A 122 -19.58 -22.04 39.71
CA GLU A 122 -19.14 -21.12 38.65
C GLU A 122 -18.72 -19.75 39.19
N LYS A 123 -19.42 -19.24 40.22
CA LYS A 123 -19.01 -18.00 40.90
C LYS A 123 -17.65 -18.16 41.58
N LYS A 124 -17.43 -19.26 42.31
CA LYS A 124 -16.13 -19.57 42.93
C LYS A 124 -15.03 -19.75 41.87
N ALA A 125 -15.30 -20.46 40.79
CA ALA A 125 -14.35 -20.62 39.68
C ALA A 125 -13.99 -19.27 39.04
N ASN A 126 -14.96 -18.37 38.85
CA ASN A 126 -14.71 -17.03 38.34
C ASN A 126 -13.89 -16.15 39.31
N ALA A 127 -14.11 -16.28 40.62
CA ALA A 127 -13.30 -15.60 41.63
C ALA A 127 -11.83 -16.08 41.61
N LEU A 128 -11.61 -17.40 41.57
CA LEU A 128 -10.27 -18.00 41.44
C LEU A 128 -9.58 -17.57 40.14
N LYS A 129 -10.33 -17.55 39.02
CA LYS A 129 -9.84 -17.04 37.75
C LYS A 129 -9.36 -15.59 37.86
N GLU A 130 -10.09 -14.71 38.54
CA GLU A 130 -9.69 -13.30 38.68
C GLU A 130 -8.49 -13.12 39.61
N GLN A 131 -8.38 -13.95 40.65
CA GLN A 131 -7.15 -14.03 41.45
C GLN A 131 -5.96 -14.51 40.60
N GLY A 132 -6.17 -15.52 39.75
CA GLY A 132 -5.15 -16.00 38.81
C GLY A 132 -4.75 -14.92 37.80
N ASN A 133 -5.70 -14.14 37.29
CA ASN A 133 -5.44 -13.00 36.40
C ASN A 133 -4.60 -11.93 37.11
N SER A 134 -4.88 -11.68 38.40
CA SER A 134 -4.14 -10.74 39.24
C SER A 134 -2.71 -11.23 39.49
N ALA A 135 -2.53 -12.51 39.82
CA ALA A 135 -1.22 -13.14 39.97
C ALA A 135 -0.43 -13.12 38.65
N TYR A 136 -1.08 -13.35 37.51
CA TYR A 136 -0.47 -13.24 36.18
C TYR A 136 0.05 -11.82 35.90
N LYS A 137 -0.77 -10.79 36.18
CA LYS A 137 -0.35 -9.38 36.06
C LYS A 137 0.82 -9.05 36.99
N ALA A 138 0.86 -9.65 38.17
CA ALA A 138 1.98 -9.56 39.11
C ALA A 138 3.20 -10.43 38.74
N LYS A 139 3.17 -11.12 37.59
CA LYS A 139 4.20 -12.08 37.11
C LYS A 139 4.46 -13.24 38.07
N GLN A 140 3.53 -13.54 38.97
CA GLN A 140 3.55 -14.70 39.85
C GLN A 140 2.99 -15.92 39.10
N PHE A 141 3.75 -16.39 38.12
CA PHE A 141 3.25 -17.36 37.13
C PHE A 141 2.85 -18.71 37.71
N ASP A 142 3.62 -19.25 38.66
CA ASP A 142 3.30 -20.54 39.28
C ASP A 142 2.03 -20.46 40.12
N GLN A 143 1.85 -19.36 40.87
CA GLN A 143 0.62 -19.09 41.61
C GLN A 143 -0.58 -18.90 40.67
N ALA A 144 -0.41 -18.19 39.56
CA ALA A 144 -1.47 -17.99 38.57
C ALA A 144 -1.94 -19.33 37.97
N ILE A 145 -1.00 -20.22 37.61
CA ILE A 145 -1.31 -21.56 37.10
C ILE A 145 -2.08 -22.38 38.14
N GLU A 146 -1.67 -22.33 39.40
CA GLU A 146 -2.32 -23.08 40.47
C GLU A 146 -3.77 -22.59 40.70
N LEU A 147 -3.97 -21.27 40.71
CA LEU A 147 -5.30 -20.67 40.80
C LEU A 147 -6.19 -21.04 39.60
N TYR A 148 -5.63 -21.09 38.39
CA TYR A 148 -6.39 -21.56 37.22
C TYR A 148 -6.72 -23.05 37.28
N LYS A 149 -5.83 -23.90 37.81
CA LYS A 149 -6.11 -25.33 38.03
C LYS A 149 -7.26 -25.54 39.00
N GLN A 150 -7.24 -24.85 40.13
CA GLN A 150 -8.34 -24.90 41.10
C GLN A 150 -9.66 -24.40 40.47
N ALA A 151 -9.61 -23.36 39.64
CA ALA A 151 -10.78 -22.92 38.89
C ALA A 151 -11.26 -23.96 37.86
N MET A 152 -10.36 -24.72 37.23
CA MET A 152 -10.69 -25.78 36.26
C MET A 152 -11.33 -27.00 36.93
N GLU A 153 -11.00 -27.30 38.18
CA GLU A 153 -11.67 -28.37 38.95
C GLU A 153 -13.15 -28.04 39.21
N LEU A 154 -13.46 -26.77 39.42
CA LEU A 154 -14.83 -26.29 39.66
C LEU A 154 -15.61 -26.02 38.36
N ALA A 155 -14.94 -25.66 37.27
CA ALA A 155 -15.57 -25.32 35.99
C ALA A 155 -14.73 -25.84 34.80
N PRO A 156 -14.70 -27.17 34.56
CA PRO A 156 -13.82 -27.79 33.56
C PRO A 156 -14.17 -27.42 32.11
N THR A 157 -15.42 -27.00 31.86
CA THR A 157 -15.92 -26.59 30.54
C THR A 157 -15.54 -25.16 30.16
N ASN A 158 -14.97 -24.38 31.10
CA ASN A 158 -14.64 -22.98 30.87
C ASN A 158 -13.33 -22.82 30.09
N VAL A 159 -13.45 -22.66 28.77
CA VAL A 159 -12.34 -22.45 27.83
C VAL A 159 -11.41 -21.30 28.23
N SER A 160 -11.92 -20.25 28.87
CA SER A 160 -11.11 -19.08 29.22
C SER A 160 -9.94 -19.45 30.15
N LEU A 161 -10.11 -20.45 31.03
CA LEU A 161 -9.09 -20.92 31.95
C LEU A 161 -7.89 -21.55 31.23
N TYR A 162 -8.15 -22.38 30.22
CA TYR A 162 -7.11 -22.96 29.36
C TYR A 162 -6.38 -21.87 28.57
N THR A 163 -7.11 -20.90 28.03
CA THR A 163 -6.46 -19.79 27.29
C THR A 163 -5.63 -18.87 28.18
N ASN A 164 -6.00 -18.71 29.46
CA ASN A 164 -5.25 -17.92 30.43
C ASN A 164 -4.02 -18.69 30.91
N THR A 165 -4.14 -20.00 31.16
CA THR A 165 -3.00 -20.88 31.49
C THR A 165 -1.99 -20.91 30.34
N ALA A 166 -2.45 -21.04 29.11
CA ALA A 166 -1.60 -20.96 27.93
C ALA A 166 -0.89 -19.60 27.81
N ALA A 167 -1.54 -18.50 28.19
CA ALA A 167 -0.89 -17.19 28.23
C ALA A 167 0.27 -17.16 29.22
N VAL A 168 0.11 -17.75 30.41
CA VAL A 168 1.19 -17.88 31.39
C VAL A 168 2.35 -18.70 30.80
N ARG A 169 2.06 -19.85 30.17
CA ARG A 169 3.09 -20.71 29.55
C ARG A 169 3.84 -20.00 28.44
N PHE A 170 3.14 -19.18 27.65
CA PHE A 170 3.74 -18.35 26.62
C PHE A 170 4.74 -17.33 27.20
N GLU A 171 4.38 -16.64 28.29
CA GLU A 171 5.28 -15.71 28.99
C GLU A 171 6.48 -16.41 29.64
N GLN A 172 6.29 -17.65 30.10
CA GLN A 172 7.37 -18.53 30.58
C GLN A 172 8.27 -19.06 29.46
N GLN A 173 8.05 -18.69 28.20
CA GLN A 173 8.74 -19.23 27.01
C GLN A 173 8.59 -20.75 26.82
N ARG A 174 7.57 -21.35 27.46
CA ARG A 174 7.21 -22.75 27.32
C ARG A 174 6.19 -22.89 26.18
N TYR A 175 6.66 -22.74 24.95
CA TYR A 175 5.81 -22.60 23.78
C TYR A 175 5.06 -23.89 23.43
N GLU A 176 5.70 -25.05 23.57
CA GLU A 176 5.08 -26.36 23.34
C GLU A 176 3.95 -26.61 24.35
N ASP A 177 4.16 -26.29 25.63
CA ASP A 177 3.13 -26.39 26.66
C ASP A 177 1.99 -25.39 26.41
N CYS A 178 2.30 -24.18 25.97
CA CYS A 178 1.29 -23.21 25.55
C CYS A 178 0.41 -23.77 24.41
N ILE A 179 1.02 -24.44 23.43
CA ILE A 179 0.29 -25.05 22.32
C ILE A 179 -0.62 -26.16 22.83
N ALA A 180 -0.11 -27.06 23.69
CA ALA A 180 -0.87 -28.15 24.27
C ALA A 180 -2.08 -27.65 25.08
N GLU A 181 -1.89 -26.63 25.94
CA GLU A 181 -2.97 -26.04 26.73
C GLU A 181 -4.04 -25.38 25.84
N CYS A 182 -3.63 -24.68 24.77
CA CYS A 182 -4.58 -24.13 23.81
C CYS A 182 -5.34 -25.22 23.04
N GLN A 183 -4.67 -26.31 22.63
CA GLN A 183 -5.32 -27.43 21.94
C GLN A 183 -6.39 -28.09 22.83
N LYS A 184 -6.06 -28.34 24.10
CA LYS A 184 -7.01 -28.84 25.09
C LYS A 184 -8.19 -27.89 25.29
N GLY A 185 -7.93 -26.59 25.39
CA GLY A 185 -8.99 -25.57 25.46
C GLY A 185 -9.90 -25.52 24.24
N ILE A 186 -9.37 -25.77 23.03
CA ILE A 186 -10.15 -25.83 21.79
C ILE A 186 -11.02 -27.08 21.76
N GLU A 187 -10.49 -28.24 22.15
CA GLU A 187 -11.23 -29.51 22.21
C GLU A 187 -12.45 -29.37 23.13
N ILE A 188 -12.21 -28.97 24.38
CA ILE A 188 -13.26 -28.73 25.37
C ILE A 188 -14.23 -27.65 24.89
N GLY A 189 -13.72 -26.58 24.29
CA GLY A 189 -14.55 -25.52 23.76
C GLY A 189 -15.49 -25.96 22.65
N ARG A 190 -15.04 -26.84 21.75
CA ARG A 190 -15.88 -27.38 20.67
C ARG A 190 -16.90 -28.38 21.21
N GLU A 191 -16.52 -29.22 22.16
CA GLU A 191 -17.46 -30.17 22.81
C GLU A 191 -18.58 -29.45 23.58
N ASN A 192 -18.27 -28.28 24.16
CA ASN A 192 -19.20 -27.52 25.00
C ASN A 192 -19.81 -26.29 24.29
N ASN A 193 -19.68 -26.19 22.96
CA ASN A 193 -20.22 -25.07 22.16
C ASN A 193 -19.83 -23.68 22.68
N ALA A 194 -18.58 -23.52 23.11
CA ALA A 194 -18.05 -22.25 23.58
C ALA A 194 -18.05 -21.18 22.49
N ASP A 195 -18.03 -19.91 22.91
CA ASP A 195 -17.95 -18.77 21.99
C ASP A 195 -16.76 -18.94 21.03
N PHE A 196 -17.05 -18.89 19.72
CA PHE A 196 -16.09 -18.98 18.64
C PHE A 196 -14.94 -17.96 18.77
N LYS A 197 -15.16 -16.82 19.43
CA LYS A 197 -14.12 -15.84 19.76
C LYS A 197 -13.05 -16.40 20.70
N LEU A 198 -13.42 -17.25 21.66
CA LEU A 198 -12.48 -17.90 22.58
C LEU A 198 -11.65 -18.96 21.85
N ILE A 199 -12.28 -19.73 20.95
CA ILE A 199 -11.60 -20.69 20.08
C ILE A 199 -10.61 -19.96 19.17
N ALA A 200 -11.03 -18.87 18.52
CA ALA A 200 -10.17 -18.04 17.70
C ALA A 200 -8.97 -17.51 18.50
N LYS A 201 -9.19 -17.01 19.73
CA LYS A 201 -8.12 -16.54 20.61
C LYS A 201 -7.11 -17.64 20.96
N ALA A 202 -7.56 -18.87 21.20
CA ALA A 202 -6.69 -20.01 21.43
C ALA A 202 -5.85 -20.35 20.19
N LEU A 203 -6.48 -20.39 19.00
CA LEU A 203 -5.80 -20.62 17.72
C LEU A 203 -4.74 -19.54 17.42
N ALA A 204 -5.08 -18.27 17.63
CA ALA A 204 -4.14 -17.16 17.47
C ALA A 204 -2.94 -17.28 18.44
N ARG A 205 -3.15 -17.79 19.66
CA ARG A 205 -2.07 -18.05 20.62
C ARG A 205 -1.17 -19.20 20.19
N ILE A 206 -1.73 -20.29 19.65
CA ILE A 206 -0.95 -21.38 19.02
C ILE A 206 -0.10 -20.82 17.87
N ALA A 207 -0.68 -19.95 17.03
CA ALA A 207 0.05 -19.31 15.94
C ALA A 207 1.24 -18.49 16.47
N ASN A 208 1.01 -17.63 17.46
CA ASN A 208 2.08 -16.84 18.10
C ASN A 208 3.18 -17.72 18.71
N ALA A 209 2.83 -18.85 19.34
CA ALA A 209 3.82 -19.80 19.88
C ALA A 209 4.66 -20.43 18.75
N ASN A 210 4.04 -20.81 17.63
CA ASN A 210 4.76 -21.31 16.45
C ASN A 210 5.69 -20.26 15.83
N VAL A 211 5.32 -18.97 15.85
CA VAL A 211 6.23 -17.89 15.43
C VAL A 211 7.50 -17.89 16.30
N LYS A 212 7.35 -18.04 17.63
CA LYS A 212 8.48 -18.09 18.56
C LYS A 212 9.37 -19.33 18.39
N LEU A 213 8.78 -20.44 17.96
CA LEU A 213 9.51 -21.67 17.61
C LEU A 213 10.16 -21.63 16.22
N GLY A 214 9.97 -20.57 15.43
CA GLY A 214 10.46 -20.48 14.04
C GLY A 214 9.64 -21.27 13.03
N ASN A 215 8.53 -21.88 13.44
CA ASN A 215 7.64 -22.69 12.61
C ASN A 215 6.64 -21.81 11.83
N LEU A 216 7.15 -20.92 10.97
CA LEU A 216 6.35 -19.89 10.29
C LEU A 216 5.20 -20.46 9.44
N ARG A 217 5.39 -21.63 8.80
CA ARG A 217 4.33 -22.29 8.01
C ARG A 217 3.16 -22.75 8.88
N GLU A 218 3.45 -23.37 10.02
CA GLU A 218 2.39 -23.75 10.97
C GLU A 218 1.77 -22.52 11.64
N ALA A 219 2.56 -21.48 11.94
CA ALA A 219 2.02 -20.22 12.43
C ALA A 219 0.99 -19.61 11.47
N LYS A 220 1.30 -19.55 10.17
CA LYS A 220 0.35 -19.07 9.15
C LYS A 220 -0.93 -19.91 9.12
N ARG A 221 -0.78 -21.24 9.14
CA ARG A 221 -1.93 -22.17 9.17
C ARG A 221 -2.85 -21.92 10.37
N TYR A 222 -2.29 -21.70 11.56
CA TYR A 222 -3.08 -21.43 12.76
C TYR A 222 -3.68 -20.02 12.77
N PHE A 223 -3.00 -19.01 12.21
CA PHE A 223 -3.61 -17.69 12.00
C PHE A 223 -4.80 -17.77 11.04
N ASP A 224 -4.70 -18.52 9.94
CA ASP A 224 -5.80 -18.69 8.99
C ASP A 224 -6.99 -19.41 9.65
N LYS A 225 -6.72 -20.46 10.44
CA LYS A 225 -7.75 -21.12 11.27
C LYS A 225 -8.40 -20.14 12.24
N SER A 226 -7.62 -19.32 12.94
CA SER A 226 -8.16 -18.31 13.84
C SER A 226 -9.07 -17.32 13.09
N LEU A 227 -8.67 -16.87 11.90
CA LEU A 227 -9.43 -15.91 11.10
C LEU A 227 -10.72 -16.51 10.51
N SER A 228 -10.74 -17.83 10.27
CA SER A 228 -11.98 -18.53 9.88
C SER A 228 -13.00 -18.63 11.01
N GLU A 229 -12.55 -18.64 12.27
CA GLU A 229 -13.43 -18.66 13.45
C GLU A 229 -13.89 -17.23 13.80
N HIS A 230 -12.96 -16.28 13.89
CA HIS A 230 -13.26 -14.87 14.14
C HIS A 230 -12.22 -13.94 13.51
N ARG A 231 -12.71 -13.00 12.70
CA ARG A 231 -11.86 -12.05 11.98
C ARG A 231 -11.44 -10.88 12.87
N ALA A 232 -10.28 -11.01 13.51
CA ALA A 232 -9.70 -9.97 14.37
C ALA A 232 -8.62 -9.14 13.63
N PRO A 233 -8.67 -7.79 13.66
CA PRO A 233 -7.73 -6.94 12.92
C PRO A 233 -6.24 -7.16 13.26
N ASP A 234 -5.92 -7.41 14.53
CA ASP A 234 -4.55 -7.70 14.98
C ASP A 234 -4.03 -9.03 14.41
N VAL A 235 -4.91 -10.04 14.31
CA VAL A 235 -4.60 -11.35 13.73
C VAL A 235 -4.39 -11.24 12.23
N ILE A 236 -5.19 -10.43 11.51
CA ILE A 236 -5.00 -10.19 10.07
C ILE A 236 -3.61 -9.60 9.82
N LYS A 237 -3.23 -8.56 10.58
CA LYS A 237 -1.92 -7.91 10.44
C LYS A 237 -0.78 -8.92 10.67
N ARG A 238 -0.89 -9.75 11.71
CA ARG A 238 0.12 -10.82 11.96
C ARG A 238 0.15 -11.86 10.86
N ALA A 239 -0.99 -12.34 10.37
CA ALA A 239 -1.04 -13.33 9.29
C ALA A 239 -0.38 -12.82 8.00
N GLN A 240 -0.64 -11.55 7.64
CA GLN A 240 -0.01 -10.89 6.49
C GLN A 240 1.50 -10.73 6.66
N GLU A 241 1.95 -10.41 7.87
CA GLU A 241 3.38 -10.32 8.17
C GLU A 241 4.09 -11.67 8.01
N ILE A 242 3.50 -12.75 8.54
CA ILE A 242 4.06 -14.10 8.39
C ILE A 242 4.05 -14.55 6.94
N GLU A 243 3.00 -14.22 6.18
CA GLU A 243 2.94 -14.50 4.74
C GLU A 243 4.05 -13.79 3.97
N ARG A 244 4.31 -12.51 4.29
CA ARG A 244 5.42 -11.74 3.72
C ARG A 244 6.77 -12.38 4.05
N GLN A 245 7.00 -12.80 5.30
CA GLN A 245 8.23 -13.46 5.72
C GLN A 245 8.44 -14.80 5.02
N LEU A 246 7.39 -15.63 4.94
CA LEU A 246 7.43 -16.90 4.21
C LEU A 246 7.79 -16.69 2.74
N LYS A 247 7.15 -15.72 2.09
CA LYS A 247 7.45 -15.36 0.70
C LYS A 247 8.90 -14.91 0.52
N GLN A 248 9.43 -14.09 1.42
CA GLN A 248 10.83 -13.66 1.36
C GLN A 248 11.81 -14.83 1.53
N LEU A 249 11.54 -15.75 2.46
CA LEU A 249 12.35 -16.95 2.65
C LEU A 249 12.29 -17.87 1.42
N GLU A 250 11.12 -18.02 0.80
CA GLU A 250 10.96 -18.78 -0.44
C GLU A 250 11.71 -18.14 -1.61
N GLU A 251 11.63 -16.81 -1.77
CA GLU A 251 12.38 -16.08 -2.78
C GLU A 251 13.89 -16.19 -2.56
N GLN A 252 14.37 -16.07 -1.31
CA GLN A 252 15.78 -16.24 -0.95
C GLN A 252 16.28 -17.66 -1.22
N ALA A 253 15.50 -18.68 -0.85
CA ALA A 253 15.83 -20.07 -1.12
C ALA A 253 15.83 -20.40 -2.62
N TYR A 254 15.13 -19.61 -3.43
CA TYR A 254 15.11 -19.74 -4.88
C TYR A 254 16.34 -19.14 -5.56
N ILE A 255 17.12 -18.29 -4.87
CA ILE A 255 18.29 -17.64 -5.45
C ILE A 255 19.39 -18.67 -5.75
N ASN A 256 19.77 -18.75 -7.02
CA ASN A 256 20.87 -19.57 -7.50
C ASN A 256 21.50 -18.90 -8.74
N PRO A 257 22.59 -18.14 -8.57
CA PRO A 257 23.23 -17.41 -9.66
C PRO A 257 23.73 -18.31 -10.81
N GLU A 258 24.16 -19.54 -10.53
CA GLU A 258 24.65 -20.47 -11.56
C GLU A 258 23.51 -20.92 -12.48
N LEU A 259 22.39 -21.34 -11.89
CA LEU A 259 21.18 -21.70 -12.67
C LEU A 259 20.58 -20.47 -13.38
N ALA A 260 20.76 -19.26 -12.82
CA ALA A 260 20.38 -18.03 -13.50
C ALA A 260 21.20 -17.81 -14.79
N GLU A 261 22.49 -18.09 -14.77
CA GLU A 261 23.36 -18.00 -15.94
C GLU A 261 22.97 -19.01 -17.03
N GLU A 262 22.61 -20.24 -16.65
CA GLU A 262 22.10 -21.24 -17.58
C GLU A 262 20.79 -20.80 -18.25
N GLU A 263 19.83 -20.30 -17.48
CA GLU A 263 18.56 -19.79 -18.00
C GLU A 263 18.76 -18.54 -18.87
N LYS A 264 19.70 -17.66 -18.51
CA LYS A 264 20.11 -16.53 -19.35
C LYS A 264 20.67 -17.01 -20.69
N ALA A 265 21.49 -18.06 -20.70
CA ALA A 265 22.05 -18.60 -21.94
C ALA A 265 20.95 -19.15 -22.86
N LYS A 266 19.98 -19.89 -22.32
CA LYS A 266 18.78 -20.33 -23.06
C LYS A 266 17.97 -19.14 -23.58
N GLY A 267 17.80 -18.10 -22.77
CA GLY A 267 17.14 -16.86 -23.18
C GLY A 267 17.85 -16.17 -24.36
N ASN A 268 19.19 -16.11 -24.34
CA ASN A 268 20.00 -15.55 -25.41
C ASN A 268 19.85 -16.36 -26.72
N GLU A 269 19.78 -17.68 -26.63
CA GLU A 269 19.56 -18.57 -27.76
C GLU A 269 18.17 -18.31 -28.39
N GLN A 270 17.11 -18.28 -27.58
CA GLN A 270 15.76 -18.00 -28.07
C GLN A 270 15.64 -16.59 -28.66
N PHE A 271 16.30 -15.60 -28.06
CA PHE A 271 16.37 -14.25 -28.60
C PHE A 271 17.01 -14.22 -29.98
N SER A 272 18.14 -14.91 -30.15
CA SER A 272 18.86 -14.98 -31.43
C SER A 272 18.04 -15.69 -32.51
N ASN A 273 17.19 -16.64 -32.12
CA ASN A 273 16.23 -17.32 -32.98
C ASN A 273 14.95 -16.50 -33.25
N GLY A 274 14.84 -15.27 -32.74
CA GLY A 274 13.66 -14.41 -32.89
C GLY A 274 12.43 -14.85 -32.07
N LYS A 275 12.57 -15.85 -31.19
CA LYS A 275 11.50 -16.36 -30.33
C LYS A 275 11.43 -15.56 -29.03
N PHE A 276 10.99 -14.30 -29.15
CA PHE A 276 10.99 -13.35 -28.03
C PHE A 276 10.14 -13.76 -26.82
N PRO A 277 8.94 -14.36 -26.95
CA PRO A 277 8.17 -14.84 -25.80
C PRO A 277 8.90 -15.93 -25.00
N ASP A 278 9.55 -16.88 -25.69
CA ASP A 278 10.34 -17.92 -25.04
C ASP A 278 11.58 -17.34 -24.35
N ALA A 279 12.24 -16.38 -24.99
CA ALA A 279 13.35 -15.65 -24.39
C ALA A 279 12.91 -14.91 -23.10
N ILE A 280 11.74 -14.27 -23.10
CA ILE A 280 11.17 -13.62 -21.91
C ILE A 280 10.92 -14.62 -20.79
N ARG A 281 10.41 -15.83 -21.10
CA ARG A 281 10.21 -16.89 -20.10
C ARG A 281 11.53 -17.25 -19.42
N HIS A 282 12.57 -17.50 -20.22
CA HIS A 282 13.91 -17.85 -19.71
C HIS A 282 14.57 -16.70 -18.93
N TYR A 283 14.52 -15.46 -19.42
CA TYR A 283 15.05 -14.32 -18.67
C TYR A 283 14.26 -14.05 -17.39
N SER A 284 12.95 -14.26 -17.37
CA SER A 284 12.15 -14.10 -16.15
C SER A 284 12.50 -15.14 -15.10
N GLU A 285 12.76 -16.37 -15.50
CA GLU A 285 13.26 -17.40 -14.61
C GLU A 285 14.67 -17.06 -14.10
N ALA A 286 15.58 -16.64 -14.98
CA ALA A 286 16.90 -16.16 -14.58
C ALA A 286 16.82 -15.01 -13.56
N ILE A 287 15.91 -14.05 -13.76
CA ILE A 287 15.69 -12.93 -12.82
C ILE A 287 15.18 -13.43 -11.47
N ARG A 288 14.29 -14.43 -11.43
CA ARG A 288 13.87 -15.03 -10.15
C ARG A 288 15.03 -15.69 -9.42
N ARG A 289 15.99 -16.27 -10.13
CA ARG A 289 17.18 -16.94 -9.58
C ARG A 289 18.31 -15.98 -9.22
N ASN A 290 18.42 -14.84 -9.89
CA ASN A 290 19.40 -13.80 -9.64
C ASN A 290 18.81 -12.40 -9.91
N PRO A 291 18.01 -11.86 -8.97
CA PRO A 291 17.32 -10.59 -9.14
C PRO A 291 18.24 -9.38 -9.10
N ASP A 292 19.53 -9.56 -8.81
CA ASP A 292 20.50 -8.47 -8.71
C ASP A 292 21.33 -8.29 -9.98
N ASP A 293 21.25 -9.20 -10.96
CA ASP A 293 21.99 -9.07 -12.21
C ASP A 293 21.28 -8.11 -13.21
N PRO A 294 21.84 -6.91 -13.46
CA PRO A 294 21.25 -5.93 -14.38
C PRO A 294 21.17 -6.44 -15.82
N ARG A 295 22.05 -7.37 -16.23
CA ARG A 295 22.10 -7.90 -17.60
C ARG A 295 20.79 -8.61 -17.96
N LEU A 296 20.16 -9.28 -17.00
CA LEU A 296 18.93 -10.03 -17.22
C LEU A 296 17.76 -9.10 -17.56
N TYR A 297 17.62 -8.00 -16.82
CA TYR A 297 16.62 -6.98 -17.08
C TYR A 297 16.86 -6.29 -18.43
N SER A 298 18.11 -5.93 -18.75
CA SER A 298 18.48 -5.37 -20.06
C SER A 298 18.13 -6.32 -21.21
N ASN A 299 18.37 -7.62 -21.06
CA ASN A 299 18.07 -8.61 -22.09
C ASN A 299 16.56 -8.83 -22.26
N ARG A 300 15.80 -8.88 -21.16
CA ARG A 300 14.34 -8.99 -21.22
C ARG A 300 13.67 -7.72 -21.76
N ALA A 301 14.19 -6.54 -21.42
CA ALA A 301 13.77 -5.27 -22.01
C ALA A 301 13.91 -5.29 -23.53
N ALA A 302 15.01 -5.83 -24.06
CA ALA A 302 15.21 -5.96 -25.50
C ALA A 302 14.11 -6.82 -26.16
N CYS A 303 13.70 -7.93 -25.53
CA CYS A 303 12.59 -8.74 -26.00
C CYS A 303 11.27 -7.95 -26.00
N TYR A 304 10.96 -7.26 -24.90
CA TYR A 304 9.74 -6.46 -24.81
C TYR A 304 9.70 -5.34 -25.86
N THR A 305 10.83 -4.66 -26.12
CA THR A 305 10.91 -3.67 -27.20
C THR A 305 10.64 -4.30 -28.57
N LYS A 306 11.16 -5.51 -28.85
CA LYS A 306 10.89 -6.23 -30.11
C LYS A 306 9.43 -6.64 -30.26
N LEU A 307 8.73 -6.87 -29.15
CA LEU A 307 7.29 -7.16 -29.10
C LEU A 307 6.41 -5.91 -29.01
N MET A 308 7.00 -4.70 -29.03
CA MET A 308 6.29 -3.42 -28.83
C MET A 308 5.62 -3.28 -27.45
N GLU A 309 6.03 -4.10 -26.48
CA GLU A 309 5.58 -4.03 -25.08
C GLU A 309 6.37 -2.96 -24.31
N PHE A 310 6.31 -1.73 -24.80
CA PHE A 310 7.22 -0.66 -24.38
C PHE A 310 7.14 -0.32 -22.89
N ASN A 311 5.95 -0.39 -22.28
CA ASN A 311 5.79 -0.14 -20.86
C ASN A 311 6.53 -1.17 -19.99
N MET A 312 6.57 -2.43 -20.42
CA MET A 312 7.33 -3.47 -19.72
C MET A 312 8.83 -3.31 -19.97
N ALA A 313 9.23 -2.96 -21.19
CA ALA A 313 10.62 -2.68 -21.53
C ALA A 313 11.19 -1.52 -20.70
N LEU A 314 10.45 -0.41 -20.56
CA LEU A 314 10.88 0.74 -19.75
C LEU A 314 11.03 0.37 -18.27
N LYS A 315 10.09 -0.39 -17.70
CA LYS A 315 10.19 -0.88 -16.32
C LYS A 315 11.45 -1.72 -16.10
N ASP A 316 11.77 -2.60 -17.04
CA ASP A 316 13.00 -3.40 -16.98
C ASP A 316 14.25 -2.53 -17.18
N CYS A 317 14.22 -1.53 -18.05
CA CYS A 317 15.33 -0.58 -18.20
C CYS A 317 15.56 0.23 -16.91
N ASP A 318 14.50 0.72 -16.28
CA ASP A 318 14.59 1.46 -15.02
C ASP A 318 15.08 0.56 -13.88
N THR A 319 14.63 -0.69 -13.84
CA THR A 319 15.13 -1.67 -12.87
C THR A 319 16.61 -1.99 -13.11
N CYS A 320 17.01 -2.18 -14.37
CA CYS A 320 18.39 -2.39 -14.79
C CYS A 320 19.31 -1.25 -14.31
N ILE A 321 18.91 0.00 -14.57
CA ILE A 321 19.63 1.21 -14.14
C ILE A 321 19.67 1.32 -12.60
N LYS A 322 18.56 0.98 -11.92
CA LYS A 322 18.52 0.99 -10.46
C LYS A 322 19.46 -0.05 -9.84
N LYS A 323 19.62 -1.22 -10.47
CA LYS A 323 20.51 -2.29 -10.01
C LYS A 323 21.98 -1.95 -10.24
N ASP A 324 22.31 -1.40 -11.40
CA ASP A 324 23.65 -0.88 -11.68
C ASP A 324 23.57 0.42 -12.49
N PRO A 325 23.71 1.60 -11.83
CA PRO A 325 23.70 2.89 -12.50
C PRO A 325 24.85 3.12 -13.47
N LYS A 326 25.91 2.30 -13.45
CA LYS A 326 27.03 2.39 -14.40
C LYS A 326 26.88 1.41 -15.57
N PHE A 327 25.86 0.56 -15.55
CA PHE A 327 25.62 -0.39 -16.63
C PHE A 327 24.99 0.31 -17.85
N ILE A 328 25.86 0.77 -18.75
CA ILE A 328 25.50 1.58 -19.92
C ILE A 328 24.36 0.99 -20.78
N LYS A 329 24.30 -0.34 -20.90
CA LYS A 329 23.24 -1.02 -21.68
C LYS A 329 21.84 -0.72 -21.16
N GLY A 330 21.66 -0.45 -19.87
CA GLY A 330 20.35 -0.04 -19.33
C GLY A 330 19.85 1.26 -19.96
N TYR A 331 20.73 2.26 -20.07
CA TYR A 331 20.43 3.55 -20.70
C TYR A 331 20.25 3.43 -22.21
N LEU A 332 21.09 2.64 -22.89
CA LEU A 332 20.95 2.37 -24.33
C LEU A 332 19.60 1.72 -24.66
N ARG A 333 19.20 0.69 -23.88
CA ARG A 333 17.90 0.03 -24.05
C ARG A 333 16.73 0.99 -23.78
N LYS A 334 16.86 1.84 -22.75
CA LYS A 334 15.85 2.87 -22.44
C LYS A 334 15.70 3.86 -23.60
N GLY A 335 16.81 4.39 -24.10
CA GLY A 335 16.83 5.31 -25.24
C GLY A 335 16.20 4.68 -26.48
N ALA A 336 16.59 3.45 -26.83
CA ALA A 336 16.03 2.75 -27.98
C ALA A 336 14.51 2.48 -27.84
N CYS A 337 14.05 2.13 -26.64
CA CYS A 337 12.63 1.94 -26.37
C CYS A 337 11.85 3.26 -26.51
N LEU A 338 12.37 4.37 -25.96
CA LEU A 338 11.75 5.70 -26.06
C LEU A 338 11.73 6.21 -27.51
N MET A 339 12.77 5.94 -28.29
CA MET A 339 12.78 6.21 -29.74
C MET A 339 11.67 5.45 -30.45
N ALA A 340 11.46 4.17 -30.12
CA ALA A 340 10.37 3.39 -30.69
C ALA A 340 8.97 3.92 -30.30
N MET A 341 8.86 4.54 -29.11
CA MET A 341 7.65 5.24 -28.64
C MET A 341 7.50 6.66 -29.21
N LYS A 342 8.48 7.17 -29.99
CA LYS A 342 8.57 8.56 -30.45
C LYS A 342 8.68 9.59 -29.32
N GLU A 343 9.14 9.17 -28.14
CA GLU A 343 9.43 10.05 -27.01
C GLU A 343 10.87 10.59 -27.12
N ASN A 344 11.14 11.31 -28.21
CA ASN A 344 12.49 11.67 -28.65
C ASN A 344 13.27 12.49 -27.62
N VAL A 345 12.64 13.44 -26.93
CA VAL A 345 13.31 14.25 -25.87
C VAL A 345 13.82 13.36 -24.73
N LYS A 346 12.98 12.43 -24.24
CA LYS A 346 13.38 11.52 -23.16
C LYS A 346 14.40 10.50 -23.65
N ALA A 347 14.32 10.09 -24.92
CA ALA A 347 15.33 9.23 -25.53
C ALA A 347 16.69 9.91 -25.56
N ALA A 348 16.75 11.19 -25.99
CA ALA A 348 17.96 12.00 -25.97
C ALA A 348 18.56 12.09 -24.56
N GLU A 349 17.72 12.30 -23.53
CA GLU A 349 18.19 12.30 -22.14
C GLU A 349 18.79 10.95 -21.72
N ALA A 350 18.14 9.83 -22.07
CA ALA A 350 18.66 8.50 -21.75
C ALA A 350 20.01 8.23 -22.44
N TYR A 351 20.16 8.60 -23.71
CA TYR A 351 21.44 8.47 -24.41
C TYR A 351 22.50 9.42 -23.88
N ARG A 352 22.14 10.65 -23.48
CA ARG A 352 23.06 11.59 -22.81
C ARG A 352 23.59 10.98 -21.51
N LYS A 353 22.73 10.33 -20.73
CA LYS A 353 23.16 9.59 -19.53
C LYS A 353 24.08 8.41 -19.85
N ALA A 354 23.88 7.72 -20.97
CA ALA A 354 24.83 6.71 -21.44
C ALA A 354 26.20 7.34 -21.79
N LEU A 355 26.21 8.51 -22.44
CA LEU A 355 27.43 9.24 -22.80
C LEU A 355 28.16 9.84 -21.58
N GLU A 356 27.45 10.20 -20.51
CA GLU A 356 28.07 10.57 -19.22
C GLU A 356 28.87 9.39 -18.61
N ILE A 357 28.51 8.15 -18.92
CA ILE A 357 29.18 6.94 -18.43
C ILE A 357 30.35 6.55 -19.36
N ASP A 358 30.10 6.56 -20.67
CA ASP A 358 31.12 6.33 -21.70
C ASP A 358 30.93 7.29 -22.87
N GLU A 359 31.74 8.34 -22.87
CA GLU A 359 31.74 9.39 -23.89
C GLU A 359 32.10 8.85 -25.29
N ASN A 360 32.66 7.64 -25.41
CA ASN A 360 33.05 7.03 -26.68
C ASN A 360 32.04 5.99 -27.19
N CYS A 361 30.94 5.78 -26.48
CA CYS A 361 29.90 4.84 -26.88
C CYS A 361 29.20 5.29 -28.18
N GLN A 362 29.54 4.66 -29.31
CA GLN A 362 28.99 5.01 -30.63
C GLN A 362 27.47 4.85 -30.70
N GLU A 363 26.93 3.75 -30.15
CA GLU A 363 25.48 3.50 -30.10
C GLU A 363 24.75 4.64 -29.36
N ALA A 364 25.33 5.17 -28.28
CA ALA A 364 24.75 6.30 -27.57
C ALA A 364 24.85 7.61 -28.36
N LYS A 365 25.97 7.86 -29.07
CA LYS A 365 26.14 9.06 -29.91
C LYS A 365 25.13 9.08 -31.06
N GLU A 366 25.01 7.96 -31.76
CA GLU A 366 24.06 7.79 -32.87
C GLU A 366 22.62 7.92 -32.38
N GLY A 367 22.28 7.24 -31.28
CA GLY A 367 20.96 7.32 -30.67
C GLY A 367 20.61 8.74 -30.20
N TYR A 368 21.55 9.44 -29.57
CA TYR A 368 21.38 10.83 -29.15
C TYR A 368 21.15 11.76 -30.35
N MET A 369 21.98 11.66 -31.39
CA MET A 369 21.84 12.45 -32.61
C MET A 369 20.51 12.20 -33.30
N GLN A 370 20.09 10.93 -33.41
CA GLN A 370 18.81 10.57 -34.01
C GLN A 370 17.62 11.10 -33.19
N ALA A 371 17.71 11.05 -31.86
CA ALA A 371 16.70 11.60 -30.97
C ALA A 371 16.59 13.13 -31.09
N GLU A 372 17.71 13.84 -31.18
CA GLU A 372 17.73 15.30 -31.40
C GLU A 372 17.16 15.69 -32.76
N LEU A 373 17.52 14.98 -33.84
CA LEU A 373 16.97 15.22 -35.18
C LEU A 373 15.47 14.92 -35.27
N GLY A 374 14.99 13.95 -34.49
CA GLY A 374 13.57 13.61 -34.42
C GLY A 374 12.75 14.54 -33.52
N THR A 375 13.39 15.40 -32.74
CA THR A 375 12.72 16.31 -31.81
C THR A 375 12.42 17.62 -32.52
N ASN A 376 11.14 18.02 -32.57
CA ASN A 376 10.78 19.34 -33.08
C ASN A 376 10.90 20.42 -31.98
N ASP A 377 11.00 21.67 -32.39
CA ASP A 377 11.21 22.80 -31.46
C ASP A 377 10.07 22.95 -30.43
N GLU A 378 8.86 22.57 -30.81
CA GLU A 378 7.69 22.59 -29.92
C GLU A 378 7.79 21.53 -28.82
N GLN A 379 8.16 20.30 -29.17
CA GLN A 379 8.40 19.21 -28.20
C GLN A 379 9.54 19.57 -27.25
N ARG A 380 10.64 20.13 -27.80
CA ARG A 380 11.78 20.57 -27.00
C ARG A 380 11.37 21.66 -26.00
N ARG A 381 10.63 22.67 -26.46
CA ARG A 381 10.10 23.75 -25.61
C ARG A 381 9.14 23.22 -24.56
N GLN A 382 8.18 22.39 -24.95
CA GLN A 382 7.18 21.85 -24.03
C GLN A 382 7.80 20.98 -22.95
N ALA A 383 8.79 20.15 -23.30
CA ALA A 383 9.52 19.34 -22.34
C ALA A 383 10.35 20.22 -21.39
N ALA A 384 11.02 21.25 -21.91
CA ALA A 384 11.78 22.17 -21.08
C ALA A 384 10.90 22.98 -20.11
N LEU A 385 9.69 23.40 -20.52
CA LEU A 385 8.75 24.05 -19.59
C LEU A 385 8.29 23.14 -18.44
N ASN A 386 8.39 21.82 -18.62
CA ASN A 386 8.07 20.82 -17.60
C ASN A 386 9.30 20.36 -16.80
N ASP A 387 10.53 20.81 -17.14
CA ASP A 387 11.75 20.52 -16.38
C ASP A 387 11.79 21.39 -15.10
N PRO A 388 11.83 20.80 -13.90
CA PRO A 388 11.88 21.54 -12.63
C PRO A 388 13.02 22.55 -12.57
N GLU A 389 14.20 22.21 -13.10
CA GLU A 389 15.35 23.12 -13.09
C GLU A 389 15.11 24.32 -14.02
N VAL A 390 14.41 24.12 -15.14
CA VAL A 390 14.01 25.22 -16.02
C VAL A 390 12.93 26.09 -15.37
N GLN A 391 11.97 25.48 -14.65
CA GLN A 391 10.97 26.22 -13.89
C GLN A 391 11.60 27.07 -12.77
N ASP A 392 12.61 26.53 -12.08
CA ASP A 392 13.39 27.26 -11.09
C ASP A 392 14.12 28.45 -11.72
N ILE A 393 14.72 28.26 -12.91
CA ILE A 393 15.36 29.36 -13.65
C ILE A 393 14.33 30.44 -14.06
N LEU A 394 13.14 30.05 -14.52
CA LEU A 394 12.09 30.98 -14.95
C LEU A 394 11.40 31.70 -13.80
N SER A 395 11.41 31.12 -12.59
CA SER A 395 10.84 31.73 -11.38
C SER A 395 11.85 32.59 -10.61
N ASP A 396 13.15 32.47 -10.89
CA ASP A 396 14.20 33.30 -10.31
C ASP A 396 13.99 34.80 -10.66
N PRO A 397 13.75 35.69 -9.67
CA PRO A 397 13.51 37.11 -9.92
C PRO A 397 14.64 37.82 -10.66
N ALA A 398 15.89 37.41 -10.43
CA ALA A 398 17.03 37.98 -11.14
C ALA A 398 17.01 37.58 -12.62
N MET A 399 16.69 36.32 -12.91
CA MET A 399 16.53 35.86 -14.29
C MET A 399 15.33 36.48 -14.98
N GLN A 400 14.19 36.68 -14.29
CA GLN A 400 13.03 37.37 -14.88
C GLN A 400 13.36 38.81 -15.27
N MET A 401 14.12 39.53 -14.44
CA MET A 401 14.61 40.87 -14.79
C MET A 401 15.51 40.84 -16.03
N ILE A 402 16.45 39.89 -16.10
CA ILE A 402 17.37 39.76 -17.23
C ILE A 402 16.63 39.40 -18.52
N LEU A 403 15.67 38.46 -18.45
CA LEU A 403 14.82 38.08 -19.59
C LEU A 403 13.93 39.25 -20.05
N GLY A 404 13.40 40.04 -19.11
CA GLY A 404 12.63 41.24 -19.41
C GLY A 404 13.46 42.38 -20.01
N GLN A 405 14.71 42.55 -19.56
CA GLN A 405 15.68 43.48 -20.17
C GLN A 405 16.07 43.03 -21.57
N MET A 406 16.33 41.73 -21.77
CA MET A 406 16.67 41.16 -23.08
C MET A 406 15.59 41.38 -24.14
N GLN A 407 14.31 41.34 -23.76
CA GLN A 407 13.20 41.63 -24.68
C GLN A 407 13.14 43.11 -25.10
N LYS A 408 13.62 44.03 -24.25
CA LYS A 408 13.56 45.48 -24.50
C LYS A 408 14.84 46.04 -25.10
N ASP A 409 15.99 45.53 -24.69
CA ASP A 409 17.32 45.91 -25.16
C ASP A 409 18.27 44.69 -25.16
N PRO A 410 18.47 44.05 -26.33
CA PRO A 410 19.38 42.92 -26.48
C PRO A 410 20.85 43.24 -26.12
N LYS A 411 21.26 44.52 -26.12
CA LYS A 411 22.66 44.90 -25.80
C LYS A 411 22.92 44.94 -24.30
N ALA A 412 21.89 45.22 -23.49
CA ALA A 412 21.97 45.25 -22.03
C ALA A 412 22.28 43.86 -21.42
N VAL A 413 22.05 42.78 -22.17
CA VAL A 413 22.30 41.39 -21.72
C VAL A 413 23.79 41.04 -21.70
N ALA A 414 24.63 41.78 -22.45
CA ALA A 414 26.07 41.53 -22.53
C ALA A 414 26.78 41.71 -21.17
N GLU A 415 26.30 42.62 -20.32
CA GLU A 415 26.82 42.83 -18.96
C GLU A 415 26.45 41.66 -18.04
N HIS A 416 25.21 41.17 -18.12
CA HIS A 416 24.74 40.02 -17.33
C HIS A 416 25.41 38.70 -17.70
N LEU A 417 25.81 38.55 -18.97
CA LEU A 417 26.55 37.37 -19.47
C LEU A 417 27.98 37.26 -18.92
N GLN A 418 28.53 38.32 -18.31
CA GLN A 418 29.79 38.26 -17.59
C GLN A 418 29.69 37.35 -16.36
N ASN A 419 28.50 37.21 -15.77
CA ASN A 419 28.25 36.27 -14.68
C ASN A 419 28.14 34.83 -15.24
N PRO A 420 29.04 33.90 -14.85
CA PRO A 420 29.01 32.52 -15.32
C PRO A 420 27.71 31.78 -15.01
N GLN A 421 27.08 32.06 -13.86
CA GLN A 421 25.84 31.39 -13.45
C GLN A 421 24.66 31.83 -14.34
N VAL A 422 24.55 33.14 -14.60
CA VAL A 422 23.52 33.70 -15.50
C VAL A 422 23.68 33.15 -16.90
N ARG A 423 24.91 33.08 -17.41
CA ARG A 423 25.22 32.52 -18.72
C ARG A 423 24.81 31.06 -18.84
N THR A 424 25.11 30.22 -17.85
CA THR A 424 24.67 28.80 -17.85
C THR A 424 23.15 28.69 -17.85
N LYS A 425 22.47 29.46 -17.00
CA LYS A 425 20.99 29.50 -16.95
C LYS A 425 20.39 29.94 -18.29
N LEU A 426 20.92 31.01 -18.89
CA LEU A 426 20.44 31.54 -20.17
C LEU A 426 20.72 30.56 -21.32
N GLN A 427 21.90 29.93 -21.35
CA GLN A 427 22.23 28.91 -22.34
C GLN A 427 21.25 27.74 -22.25
N LYS A 428 20.91 27.29 -21.03
CA LYS A 428 19.91 26.24 -20.82
C LYS A 428 18.53 26.62 -21.38
N LEU A 429 18.11 27.88 -21.22
CA LEU A 429 16.84 28.38 -21.80
C LEU A 429 16.88 28.53 -23.34
N ILE A 430 18.05 28.84 -23.89
CA ILE A 430 18.28 28.93 -25.35
C ILE A 430 18.26 27.52 -25.96
N ASP A 431 18.99 26.57 -25.37
CA ASP A 431 19.02 25.16 -25.79
C ASP A 431 17.62 24.54 -25.70
N ALA A 432 16.84 24.93 -24.70
CA ALA A 432 15.43 24.57 -24.55
C ALA A 432 14.47 25.21 -25.57
N GLY A 433 14.93 26.17 -26.40
CA GLY A 433 14.07 26.90 -27.34
C GLY A 433 13.03 27.80 -26.69
N ILE A 434 13.22 28.15 -25.40
CA ILE A 434 12.38 29.07 -24.63
C ILE A 434 12.79 30.51 -24.93
N VAL A 435 14.08 30.75 -25.09
CA VAL A 435 14.66 32.05 -25.45
C VAL A 435 15.23 32.00 -26.86
N GLY A 436 14.70 32.84 -27.76
CA GLY A 436 15.26 33.01 -29.10
C GLY A 436 16.30 34.11 -29.12
N LEU A 437 17.55 33.77 -29.45
CA LEU A 437 18.53 34.78 -29.87
C LEU A 437 18.07 35.32 -31.23
N HIS A 438 17.61 36.57 -31.27
CA HIS A 438 17.48 37.27 -32.55
C HIS A 438 18.88 37.40 -33.12
N ARG A 439 19.21 36.55 -34.10
CA ARG A 439 20.36 36.76 -34.98
C ARG A 439 20.02 37.97 -35.85
N GLY A 440 20.34 39.16 -35.33
CA GLY A 440 20.37 40.39 -36.12
C GLY A 440 21.55 40.38 -37.08
#